data_AF-A0A367GTH9-F1
#
_entry.id   AF-A0A367GTH9-F1
#
_cell.length_a   1.000
_cell.length_b   1.000
_cell.length_c   1.000
_cell.angle_alpha   90.00
_cell.angle_beta   90.00
_cell.angle_gamma   90.00
#
_symmetry.space_group_name_H-M   'P 1'
#
loop_
_entity.id
_entity.type
_entity.pdbx_description
1 polymer ?
#
loop_
_entity_poly.entity_id
_entity_poly.type
_entity_poly.pdbx_seq_one_letter_code
_entity_poly.pdbx_strand_id
1 'polypeptide(L)'
;MLYVIIALAVAAIVYFFKTAKKTRLDIKQEDLYQKFKSITDALNATAFENKGHVIKLNNHSYNLYKEGANQLLNFAIEGNNLTITWRFKHLKRETKHERTFHNISQDAAEQEKLALTLIGEMNVIIERLQTSVERPQTVLVNN
;
A
#
# COMPACT_ATOMS: atom_id res chain seq x y z
N MET A 1 27.10 50.09 13.04
CA MET A 1 25.97 49.72 13.93
C MET A 1 24.76 49.22 13.13
N LEU A 2 24.16 50.02 12.23
CA LEU A 2 22.98 49.61 11.44
C LEU A 2 23.16 48.30 10.64
N TYR A 3 24.27 48.14 9.93
CA TYR A 3 24.55 46.93 9.13
C TYR A 3 24.75 45.66 9.98
N VAL A 4 25.24 45.80 11.22
CA VAL A 4 25.43 44.67 12.14
C VAL A 4 24.06 44.19 12.65
N ILE A 5 23.14 45.12 12.93
CA ILE A 5 21.77 44.81 13.34
C ILE A 5 21.01 44.09 12.22
N ILE A 6 21.16 44.56 10.98
CA ILE A 6 20.54 43.92 9.80
C ILE A 6 21.10 42.50 9.59
N ALA A 7 22.41 42.31 9.71
CA ALA A 7 23.03 40.99 9.57
C ALA A 7 22.55 40.00 10.63
N LEU A 8 22.39 40.43 11.89
CA LEU A 8 21.86 39.61 12.97
C LEU A 8 20.37 39.26 12.75
N ALA A 9 19.57 40.20 12.26
CA ALA A 9 18.17 39.95 11.94
C ALA A 9 18.02 38.92 10.80
N VAL A 10 18.81 39.03 9.74
CA VAL A 10 18.81 38.07 8.62
C VAL A 10 19.26 36.68 9.09
N ALA A 11 20.31 36.59 9.91
CA ALA A 11 20.78 35.32 10.46
C ALA A 11 19.72 34.65 11.36
N ALA A 12 19.02 35.43 12.20
CA ALA A 12 17.93 34.94 13.03
C ALA A 12 16.75 34.41 12.17
N ILE A 13 16.38 35.14 11.12
CA ILE A 13 15.32 34.73 10.18
C ILE A 13 15.70 33.42 9.47
N VAL A 14 16.91 33.31 8.93
CA VAL A 14 17.40 32.09 8.26
C VAL A 14 17.47 30.91 9.23
N TYR A 15 17.90 31.14 10.48
CA TYR A 15 17.90 30.12 11.52
C TYR A 15 16.47 29.66 11.84
N PHE A 16 15.52 30.58 12.04
CA PHE A 16 14.11 30.25 12.24
C PHE A 16 13.51 29.48 11.06
N PHE A 17 13.81 29.84 9.81
CA PHE A 17 13.34 29.10 8.63
C PHE A 17 13.97 27.70 8.50
N LYS A 18 15.24 27.53 8.89
CA LYS A 18 15.88 26.19 8.93
C LYS A 18 15.26 25.30 10.00
N THR A 19 14.96 25.82 11.18
CA THR A 19 14.35 25.06 12.27
C THR A 19 12.85 24.80 12.02
N ALA A 20 12.14 25.74 11.40
CA ALA A 20 10.73 25.58 11.02
C ALA A 20 10.53 24.56 9.88
N LYS A 21 11.47 24.46 8.92
CA LYS A 21 11.43 23.42 7.89
C LYS A 21 11.65 22.01 8.44
N LYS A 22 12.36 21.86 9.56
CA LYS A 22 12.68 20.55 10.16
C LYS A 22 11.67 20.05 11.19
N THR A 23 10.74 20.89 11.66
CA THR A 23 9.91 20.56 12.85
C THR A 23 8.40 20.70 12.60
N ARG A 24 7.96 20.74 11.34
CA ARG A 24 6.51 20.79 10.98
C ARG A 24 6.05 19.73 9.98
N LEU A 25 6.93 18.82 9.57
CA LEU A 25 6.57 17.72 8.66
C LEU A 25 6.41 16.36 9.36
N ASP A 26 6.84 16.21 10.61
CA ASP A 26 7.02 14.89 11.24
C ASP A 26 6.06 14.54 12.39
N ILE A 27 5.04 15.35 12.72
CA ILE A 27 4.26 15.14 13.98
C ILE A 27 2.73 15.06 13.77
N LYS A 28 2.20 14.94 12.53
CA LYS A 28 0.76 14.69 12.31
C LYS A 28 0.41 13.69 11.21
N GLN A 29 1.35 12.83 10.82
CA GLN A 29 1.10 11.62 10.03
C GLN A 29 1.62 10.45 10.85
N GLU A 30 0.77 9.86 11.66
CA GLU A 30 0.97 8.45 11.97
C GLU A 30 1.10 7.74 10.62
N ASP A 31 2.28 7.16 10.35
CA ASP A 31 2.60 6.62 9.04
C ASP A 31 1.45 5.71 8.59
N LEU A 32 0.96 5.91 7.37
CA LEU A 32 -0.24 5.26 6.85
C LEU A 32 -0.17 3.74 7.00
N TYR A 33 1.04 3.23 6.84
CA TYR A 33 1.39 1.86 7.15
C TYR A 33 1.12 1.49 8.62
N GLN A 34 1.52 2.32 9.59
CA GLN A 34 1.27 2.07 11.02
C GLN A 34 -0.22 1.98 11.34
N LYS A 35 -1.05 2.83 10.73
CA LYS A 35 -2.51 2.77 10.90
C LYS A 35 -3.12 1.45 10.42
N PHE A 36 -2.55 0.87 9.37
CA PHE A 36 -3.04 -0.35 8.72
C PHE A 36 -2.07 -1.53 8.87
N LYS A 37 -1.22 -1.50 9.89
CA LYS A 37 -0.09 -2.41 10.02
C LYS A 37 -0.54 -3.87 10.06
N SER A 38 -1.60 -4.16 10.80
CA SER A 38 -2.10 -5.53 10.96
C SER A 38 -2.59 -6.13 9.64
N ILE A 39 -3.35 -5.37 8.85
CA ILE A 39 -3.78 -5.85 7.51
C ILE A 39 -2.61 -5.94 6.54
N THR A 40 -1.67 -4.99 6.56
CA THR A 40 -0.47 -5.04 5.71
C THR A 40 0.39 -6.25 6.03
N ASP A 41 0.64 -6.53 7.31
CA ASP A 41 1.49 -7.63 7.75
C ASP A 41 0.86 -9.00 7.43
N ALA A 42 -0.45 -9.15 7.64
CA ALA A 42 -1.17 -10.36 7.25
C ALA A 42 -1.10 -10.61 5.72
N LEU A 43 -1.29 -9.56 4.92
CA LEU A 43 -1.16 -9.66 3.46
C LEU A 43 0.29 -9.91 3.03
N ASN A 44 1.28 -9.37 3.73
CA ASN A 44 2.71 -9.61 3.47
C ASN A 44 3.10 -11.06 3.76
N ALA A 45 2.61 -11.62 4.87
CA ALA A 45 2.82 -13.01 5.24
C ALA A 45 2.31 -13.95 4.14
N THR A 46 1.12 -13.69 3.61
CA THR A 46 0.52 -14.53 2.57
C THR A 46 1.08 -14.28 1.17
N ALA A 47 1.19 -13.04 0.72
CA ALA A 47 1.57 -12.72 -0.65
C ALA A 47 3.07 -12.79 -0.91
N PHE A 48 3.90 -12.55 0.12
CA PHE A 48 5.34 -12.37 -0.02
C PHE A 48 6.18 -13.10 1.03
N GLU A 49 5.61 -13.98 1.85
CA GLU A 49 6.31 -14.70 2.93
C GLU A 49 7.05 -13.74 3.90
N ASN A 50 6.44 -12.59 4.22
CA ASN A 50 7.04 -11.52 5.02
C ASN A 50 8.30 -10.87 4.42
N LYS A 51 8.61 -11.11 3.14
CA LYS A 51 9.75 -10.53 2.43
C LYS A 51 9.35 -9.35 1.54
N GLY A 52 8.10 -8.89 1.61
CA GLY A 52 7.65 -7.70 0.92
C GLY A 52 8.10 -6.42 1.64
N HIS A 53 8.29 -5.36 0.85
CA HIS A 53 8.66 -4.03 1.30
C HIS A 53 7.54 -3.04 1.03
N VAL A 54 7.34 -2.12 1.96
CA VAL A 54 6.38 -1.01 1.81
C VAL A 54 7.07 0.15 1.11
N ILE A 55 6.48 0.64 0.03
CA ILE A 55 6.88 1.88 -0.64
C ILE A 55 5.74 2.88 -0.54
N LYS A 56 5.98 3.98 0.17
CA LYS A 56 5.07 5.13 0.19
C LYS A 56 5.03 5.76 -1.19
N LEU A 57 3.84 5.88 -1.77
CA LEU A 57 3.63 6.58 -3.04
C LEU A 57 3.30 8.05 -2.79
N ASN A 58 2.45 8.30 -1.80
CA ASN A 58 2.10 9.64 -1.32
C ASN A 58 1.52 9.55 0.11
N ASN A 59 0.88 10.62 0.59
CA ASN A 59 0.33 10.67 1.96
C ASN A 59 -0.92 9.79 2.17
N HIS A 60 -1.55 9.34 1.10
CA HIS A 60 -2.80 8.58 1.10
C HIS A 60 -2.66 7.21 0.42
N SER A 61 -1.48 6.85 -0.08
CA SER A 61 -1.27 5.53 -0.65
C SER A 61 0.15 5.00 -0.54
N TYR A 62 0.25 3.68 -0.47
CA TYR A 62 1.51 2.93 -0.49
C TYR A 62 1.34 1.61 -1.23
N ASN A 63 2.46 1.06 -1.68
CA ASN A 63 2.53 -0.29 -2.24
C ASN A 63 3.19 -1.23 -1.24
N LEU A 64 2.76 -2.48 -1.26
CA LEU A 64 3.48 -3.62 -0.71
C LEU A 64 3.88 -4.53 -1.86
N TYR A 65 5.18 -4.76 -2.02
CA TYR A 65 5.71 -5.54 -3.12
C TYR A 65 7.04 -6.20 -2.75
N LYS A 66 7.43 -7.22 -3.51
CA LYS A 66 8.74 -7.84 -3.43
C LYS A 66 9.36 -7.86 -4.83
N GLU A 67 10.64 -7.54 -4.94
CA GLU A 67 11.34 -7.60 -6.21
C GLU A 67 11.29 -9.01 -6.81
N GLY A 68 10.98 -9.11 -8.10
CA GLY A 68 10.81 -10.39 -8.81
C GLY A 68 9.54 -11.17 -8.44
N ALA A 69 8.69 -10.68 -7.53
CA ALA A 69 7.41 -11.32 -7.25
C ALA A 69 6.38 -11.03 -8.34
N ASN A 70 5.47 -11.98 -8.54
CA ASN A 70 4.38 -11.85 -9.50
C ASN A 70 3.14 -11.14 -8.93
N GLN A 71 3.27 -10.49 -7.78
CA GLN A 71 2.17 -9.86 -7.07
C GLN A 71 2.53 -8.45 -6.64
N LEU A 72 1.52 -7.58 -6.58
CA LEU A 72 1.62 -6.22 -6.10
C LEU A 72 0.34 -5.88 -5.35
N LEU A 73 0.47 -5.37 -4.13
CA LEU A 73 -0.65 -4.78 -3.41
C LEU A 73 -0.49 -3.27 -3.34
N ASN A 74 -1.58 -2.56 -3.63
CA ASN A 74 -1.69 -1.13 -3.44
C ASN A 74 -2.75 -0.84 -2.37
N PHE A 75 -2.43 0.06 -1.46
CA PHE A 75 -3.30 0.53 -0.40
C PHE A 75 -3.53 2.01 -0.65
N ALA A 76 -4.78 2.42 -0.81
CA ALA A 76 -5.18 3.80 -1.06
C ALA A 76 -6.30 4.21 -0.12
N ILE A 77 -6.25 5.44 0.39
CA ILE A 77 -7.21 5.95 1.35
C ILE A 77 -7.88 7.21 0.83
N GLU A 78 -9.19 7.21 0.98
CA GLU A 78 -10.03 8.36 0.67
C GLU A 78 -11.01 8.55 1.83
N GLY A 79 -10.84 9.64 2.58
CA GLY A 79 -11.58 9.86 3.83
C GLY A 79 -11.29 8.76 4.86
N ASN A 80 -12.33 7.99 5.21
CA ASN A 80 -12.24 6.87 6.16
C ASN A 80 -12.34 5.49 5.47
N ASN A 81 -12.13 5.45 4.16
CA ASN A 81 -12.17 4.23 3.36
C ASN A 81 -10.74 3.78 3.02
N LEU A 82 -10.47 2.48 3.15
CA LEU A 82 -9.26 1.86 2.60
C LEU A 82 -9.66 1.03 1.39
N THR A 83 -9.08 1.35 0.25
CA THR A 83 -9.13 0.51 -0.94
C THR A 83 -7.82 -0.26 -1.04
N ILE A 84 -7.92 -1.59 -1.11
CA ILE A 84 -6.80 -2.48 -1.37
C ILE A 84 -6.97 -3.06 -2.77
N THR A 85 -6.00 -2.80 -3.63
CA THR A 85 -5.92 -3.40 -4.97
C THR A 85 -4.82 -4.44 -4.99
N TRP A 86 -5.16 -5.70 -5.26
CA TRP A 86 -4.21 -6.80 -5.38
C TRP A 86 -4.11 -7.22 -6.85
N ARG A 87 -2.94 -7.02 -7.43
CA ARG A 87 -2.60 -7.49 -8.78
C ARG A 87 -1.77 -8.77 -8.69
N PHE A 88 -2.11 -9.74 -9.51
CA PHE A 88 -1.37 -11.00 -9.64
C PHE A 88 -1.15 -11.34 -11.11
N LYS A 89 0.07 -11.75 -11.43
CA LYS A 89 0.47 -12.16 -12.76
C LYS A 89 0.81 -13.64 -12.79
N HIS A 90 0.28 -14.35 -13.78
CA HIS A 90 0.67 -15.73 -14.05
C HIS A 90 0.90 -15.91 -15.55
N LEU A 91 2.13 -16.26 -15.92
CA LEU A 91 2.59 -16.33 -17.30
C LEU A 91 2.32 -14.99 -18.04
N LYS A 92 1.47 -14.99 -19.07
CA LYS A 92 1.11 -13.81 -19.86
C LYS A 92 -0.23 -13.19 -19.44
N ARG A 93 -0.87 -13.70 -18.38
CA ARG A 93 -2.15 -13.17 -17.90
C ARG A 93 -1.97 -12.46 -16.56
N GLU A 94 -2.79 -11.45 -16.35
CA GLU A 94 -2.86 -10.68 -15.13
C GLU A 94 -4.31 -10.65 -14.64
N THR A 95 -4.48 -10.65 -13.32
CA THR A 95 -5.75 -10.42 -12.66
C THR A 95 -5.60 -9.31 -11.64
N LYS A 96 -6.67 -8.54 -11.45
CA LYS A 96 -6.78 -7.48 -10.45
C LYS A 96 -7.99 -7.76 -9.60
N HIS A 97 -7.79 -7.86 -8.30
CA HIS A 97 -8.84 -7.83 -7.30
C HIS A 97 -8.80 -6.51 -6.55
N GLU A 98 -9.96 -5.92 -6.28
CA GLU A 98 -10.05 -4.63 -5.61
C GLU A 98 -11.15 -4.68 -4.56
N ARG A 99 -10.83 -4.26 -3.35
CA ARG A 99 -11.78 -4.22 -2.23
C ARG A 99 -11.67 -2.91 -1.49
N THR A 100 -12.82 -2.26 -1.31
CA THR A 100 -12.95 -1.08 -0.46
C THR A 100 -13.59 -1.48 0.85
N PHE A 101 -12.96 -1.07 1.95
CA PHE A 101 -13.42 -1.25 3.31
C PHE A 101 -13.78 0.12 3.88
N HIS A 102 -14.99 0.23 4.41
CA HIS A 102 -15.52 1.48 4.94
C HIS A 102 -15.36 1.51 6.46
N ASN A 103 -14.98 2.67 7.00
CA ASN A 103 -14.90 2.92 8.43
C ASN A 103 -14.03 1.92 9.21
N ILE A 104 -12.87 1.59 8.67
CA ILE A 104 -11.98 0.61 9.29
C ILE A 104 -11.48 1.11 10.64
N SER A 105 -11.67 0.27 11.65
CA SER A 105 -11.10 0.45 12.98
C SER A 105 -9.58 0.30 12.97
N GLN A 106 -8.91 0.92 13.95
CA GLN A 106 -7.51 0.64 14.26
C GLN A 106 -7.34 -0.68 15.03
N ASP A 107 -8.44 -1.38 15.35
CA ASP A 107 -8.40 -2.68 15.99
C ASP A 107 -7.69 -3.74 15.13
N ALA A 108 -6.68 -4.37 15.70
CA ALA A 108 -5.84 -5.32 14.99
C ALA A 108 -6.59 -6.58 14.56
N ALA A 109 -7.51 -7.08 15.40
CA ALA A 109 -8.26 -8.30 15.12
C ALA A 109 -9.29 -8.09 14.00
N GLU A 110 -9.93 -6.91 13.96
CA GLU A 110 -10.79 -6.52 12.84
C GLU A 110 -10.00 -6.44 11.54
N GLN A 111 -8.84 -5.76 11.54
CA GLN A 111 -7.98 -5.65 10.36
C GLN A 111 -7.49 -7.02 9.86
N GLU A 112 -7.14 -7.93 10.77
CA GLU A 112 -6.74 -9.29 10.43
C GLU A 112 -7.90 -10.07 9.78
N LYS A 113 -9.13 -9.93 10.29
CA LYS A 113 -10.31 -10.54 9.68
C LYS A 113 -10.58 -10.02 8.27
N LEU A 114 -10.40 -8.72 8.04
CA LEU A 114 -10.51 -8.11 6.71
C LEU A 114 -9.43 -8.64 5.77
N ALA A 115 -8.20 -8.79 6.27
CA ALA A 115 -7.08 -9.38 5.52
C ALA A 115 -7.40 -10.82 5.09
N LEU A 116 -7.86 -11.67 6.01
CA LEU A 116 -8.24 -13.07 5.75
C LEU A 116 -9.35 -13.18 4.70
N THR A 117 -10.32 -12.26 4.75
CA THR A 117 -11.40 -12.18 3.75
C THR A 117 -10.81 -11.90 2.36
N LEU A 118 -9.95 -10.87 2.25
CA LEU A 118 -9.31 -10.51 0.98
C LEU A 118 -8.41 -11.63 0.45
N ILE A 119 -7.68 -12.32 1.33
CA ILE A 119 -6.85 -13.49 1.00
C ILE A 119 -7.71 -14.61 0.43
N GLY A 120 -8.83 -14.94 1.08
CA GLY A 120 -9.76 -15.96 0.60
C GLY A 120 -10.31 -15.64 -0.79
N GLU A 121 -10.74 -14.39 -1.00
CA GLU A 121 -11.21 -13.91 -2.32
C GLU A 121 -10.11 -14.03 -3.38
N MET A 122 -8.88 -13.61 -3.07
CA MET A 122 -7.77 -13.64 -4.00
C MET A 122 -7.33 -15.06 -4.36
N ASN A 123 -7.33 -15.99 -3.40
CA ASN A 123 -6.98 -17.39 -3.64
C ASN A 123 -7.90 -18.03 -4.69
N VAL A 124 -9.22 -17.78 -4.59
CA VAL A 124 -10.19 -18.25 -5.58
C VAL A 124 -9.92 -17.66 -6.97
N ILE A 125 -9.53 -16.39 -7.04
CA ILE A 125 -9.19 -15.72 -8.31
C ILE A 125 -7.91 -16.31 -8.92
N ILE A 126 -6.88 -16.56 -8.11
CA ILE A 126 -5.61 -17.16 -8.55
C ILE A 126 -5.83 -18.57 -9.09
N GLU A 127 -6.58 -19.40 -8.37
CA GLU A 127 -6.90 -20.77 -8.77
C GLU A 127 -7.64 -20.81 -10.12
N ARG A 128 -8.63 -19.94 -10.29
CA ARG A 128 -9.34 -19.79 -11.58
C ARG A 128 -8.40 -19.35 -12.70
N LEU A 129 -7.51 -18.40 -12.44
CA LEU A 129 -6.56 -17.93 -13.44
C LEU A 129 -5.63 -19.07 -13.89
N GLN A 130 -5.04 -19.79 -12.94
CA GLN A 130 -4.16 -20.93 -13.20
C GLN A 130 -4.87 -22.02 -14.02
N THR A 131 -6.07 -22.44 -13.57
CA THR A 131 -6.87 -23.45 -14.28
C THR A 131 -7.22 -23.01 -15.71
N SER A 132 -7.54 -21.73 -15.91
CA SER A 132 -7.88 -21.18 -17.24
C SER A 132 -6.70 -21.12 -18.21
N VAL A 133 -5.47 -21.12 -17.69
CA VAL A 133 -4.24 -21.11 -18.50
C VAL A 133 -3.79 -22.52 -18.83
N GLU A 134 -4.00 -23.48 -17.92
CA GLU A 134 -3.66 -24.90 -18.11
C GLU A 134 -4.59 -25.63 -19.09
N ARG A 135 -5.84 -25.18 -19.23
CA ARG A 135 -6.79 -25.72 -20.20
C ARG A 135 -7.03 -24.70 -21.32
N PRO A 136 -6.20 -24.67 -22.39
CA PRO A 136 -6.59 -23.96 -23.59
C PRO A 136 -7.93 -24.55 -24.06
N GLN A 137 -8.94 -23.70 -24.25
CA GLN A 137 -10.22 -24.15 -24.78
C GLN A 137 -9.95 -24.79 -26.15
N THR A 138 -9.90 -26.11 -26.20
CA THR A 138 -10.07 -26.86 -27.45
C THR A 138 -11.51 -26.63 -27.87
N VAL A 139 -11.70 -25.57 -28.64
CA VAL A 139 -12.91 -25.37 -29.42
C VAL A 139 -12.98 -26.56 -30.37
N LEU A 140 -13.84 -27.53 -30.06
CA LEU A 140 -14.23 -28.55 -31.01
C LEU A 140 -14.98 -27.83 -32.13
N VAL A 141 -14.25 -27.52 -33.20
CA VAL A 141 -14.83 -27.11 -34.48
C VAL A 141 -15.44 -28.38 -35.05
N ASN A 142 -16.74 -28.56 -34.82
CA ASN A 142 -17.52 -29.58 -35.52
C ASN A 142 -17.72 -29.11 -36.97
N ASN A 143 -17.02 -29.74 -37.90
CA ASN A 143 -17.33 -29.74 -39.34
C ASN A 143 -17.88 -31.12 -39.71
#